data_AF-A0A3B8PTC6-F1
#
_entry.id   AF-A0A3B8PTC6-F1
#
_cell.length_a   1.000
_cell.length_b   1.000
_cell.length_c   1.000
_cell.angle_alpha   90.00
_cell.angle_beta   90.00
_cell.angle_gamma   90.00
#
_symmetry.space_group_name_H-M   'P 1'
#
loop_
_entity.id
_entity.type
_entity.pdbx_description
1 polymer ?
#
loop_
_entity_poly.entity_id
_entity_poly.type
_entity_poly.pdbx_seq_one_letter_code
_entity_poly.pdbx_strand_id
1 'polypeptide(L)'
;MLLDEHQNFSGEDYRKLLRDRLRSRDHYVQKYGVSHIIGYATPAVDLQEPGATKWGWPAWNHVMSLLIATQSHLASSFVPSHRPGMQFMTRYSRFIWARDIRAVPAQMAGQNVQVKSGEELWWKRLVYQRKTASGRDVIIHLVRIPPTPKVDYAWADEPSLLKGVEVTMNAPGERLSAAQSCRAYHYEEPQQVVQQDMRPKTSGSRVTVSVPPFRYHTMLVLRFTASGDTRNR
;
A
#
# COMPACT_ATOMS: atom_id res chain seq x y z
N MET A 1 10.65 3.51 -26.07
CA MET A 1 11.41 2.42 -25.43
C MET A 1 10.44 1.66 -24.54
N LEU A 2 9.72 0.72 -25.14
CA LEU A 2 8.85 -0.21 -24.42
C LEU A 2 9.79 -1.17 -23.71
N LEU A 3 9.94 -0.99 -22.40
CA LEU A 3 10.76 -1.86 -21.58
C LEU A 3 10.10 -3.23 -21.56
N ASP A 4 10.65 -4.12 -22.37
CA ASP A 4 10.54 -5.55 -22.20
C ASP A 4 11.18 -5.88 -20.84
N GLU A 5 10.42 -5.81 -19.75
CA GLU A 5 10.76 -6.42 -18.46
C GLU A 5 10.61 -7.95 -18.62
N HIS A 6 11.36 -8.52 -19.58
CA HIS A 6 11.28 -9.89 -20.11
C HIS A 6 11.75 -10.96 -19.10
N GLN A 7 11.92 -10.59 -17.84
CA GLN A 7 12.08 -11.49 -16.72
C GLN A 7 10.99 -11.15 -15.71
N ASN A 8 10.07 -12.10 -15.50
CA ASN A 8 9.13 -12.07 -14.39
C ASN A 8 9.85 -11.61 -13.11
N PHE A 9 9.19 -10.91 -12.18
CA PHE A 9 9.81 -10.41 -10.93
C PHE A 9 10.65 -11.46 -10.17
N SER A 10 10.45 -12.76 -10.43
CA SER A 10 11.30 -13.87 -10.01
C SER A 10 12.79 -13.53 -10.01
N GLY A 11 13.45 -13.76 -8.88
CA GLY A 11 14.87 -13.50 -8.68
C GLY A 11 15.23 -12.04 -8.41
N GLU A 12 14.31 -11.09 -8.61
CA GLU A 12 14.53 -9.69 -8.21
C GLU A 12 14.56 -9.56 -6.69
N ASP A 13 15.49 -8.74 -6.19
CA ASP A 13 15.52 -8.37 -4.78
C ASP A 13 14.38 -7.38 -4.44
N TYR A 14 13.63 -7.65 -3.37
CA TYR A 14 12.48 -6.82 -3.00
C TYR A 14 12.85 -5.38 -2.60
N ARG A 15 14.05 -5.15 -2.03
CA ARG A 15 14.54 -3.79 -1.73
C ARG A 15 14.88 -3.06 -3.02
N LYS A 16 15.49 -3.74 -4.00
CA LYS A 16 15.69 -3.21 -5.34
C LYS A 16 14.35 -2.86 -5.99
N LEU A 17 13.38 -3.78 -5.96
CA LEU A 17 12.04 -3.55 -6.51
C LEU A 17 11.39 -2.32 -5.88
N LEU A 18 11.33 -2.23 -4.54
CA LEU A 18 10.83 -1.06 -3.83
C LEU A 18 11.55 0.22 -4.27
N ARG A 19 12.89 0.24 -4.27
CA ARG A 19 13.68 1.42 -4.62
C ARG A 19 13.40 1.90 -6.05
N ASP A 20 13.37 0.97 -7.01
CA ASP A 20 13.21 1.30 -8.42
C ASP A 20 11.77 1.77 -8.70
N ARG A 21 10.77 1.18 -8.03
CA ARG A 21 9.38 1.66 -8.11
C ARG A 21 9.20 3.02 -7.43
N LEU A 22 9.85 3.28 -6.29
CA LEU A 22 9.85 4.62 -5.66
C LEU A 22 10.46 5.69 -6.58
N ARG A 23 11.56 5.37 -7.28
CA ARG A 23 12.17 6.28 -8.28
C ARG A 23 11.22 6.58 -9.42
N SER A 24 10.56 5.55 -9.95
CA SER A 24 9.59 5.68 -11.04
C SER A 24 8.36 6.48 -10.60
N ARG A 25 7.86 6.24 -9.38
CA ARG A 25 6.78 7.00 -8.74
C ARG A 25 7.15 8.48 -8.57
N ASP A 26 8.35 8.77 -8.08
CA ASP A 26 8.83 10.16 -7.91
C ASP A 26 8.95 10.88 -9.27
N HIS A 27 9.48 10.18 -10.28
CA HIS A 27 9.71 10.76 -11.60
C HIS A 27 8.43 10.89 -12.44
N TYR A 28 7.68 9.82 -12.64
CA TYR A 28 6.50 9.84 -13.53
C TYR A 28 5.27 10.39 -12.81
N VAL A 29 4.93 9.81 -11.65
CA VAL A 29 3.66 10.12 -10.97
C VAL A 29 3.72 11.47 -10.28
N GLN A 30 4.77 11.72 -9.49
CA GLN A 30 4.84 12.92 -8.64
C GLN A 30 5.29 14.16 -9.40
N LYS A 31 6.30 14.03 -10.28
CA LYS A 31 6.80 15.17 -11.06
C LYS A 31 5.95 15.48 -12.29
N TYR A 32 5.49 14.47 -13.05
CA TYR A 32 4.74 14.70 -14.30
C TYR A 32 3.22 14.47 -14.18
N GLY A 33 2.73 13.90 -13.08
CA GLY A 33 1.28 13.67 -12.91
C GLY A 33 0.71 12.65 -13.90
N VAL A 34 1.53 11.72 -14.37
CA VAL A 34 1.17 10.63 -15.29
C VAL A 34 1.16 9.29 -14.57
N SER A 35 0.34 8.35 -15.06
CA SER A 35 0.34 6.98 -14.55
C SER A 35 1.66 6.28 -14.84
N HIS A 36 2.18 5.54 -13.86
CA HIS A 36 3.29 4.63 -14.06
C HIS A 36 2.73 3.22 -14.33
N ILE A 37 2.70 2.82 -15.60
CA ILE A 37 2.27 1.49 -16.02
C ILE A 37 3.49 0.60 -16.18
N ILE A 38 3.43 -0.56 -15.55
CA ILE A 38 4.42 -1.62 -15.62
C ILE A 38 3.79 -2.77 -16.37
N GLY A 39 4.40 -3.15 -17.49
CA GLY A 39 4.30 -4.52 -17.97
C GLY A 39 3.92 -4.72 -19.43
N TYR A 40 4.46 -5.84 -19.92
CA TYR A 40 3.81 -6.92 -20.67
C TYR A 40 4.25 -8.25 -20.04
N ALA A 41 3.91 -8.50 -18.78
CA ALA A 41 4.33 -9.73 -18.09
C ALA A 41 3.39 -10.88 -18.46
N THR A 42 3.93 -11.90 -19.16
CA THR A 42 3.24 -13.16 -19.46
C THR A 42 3.93 -14.28 -18.69
N PRO A 43 3.51 -14.59 -17.45
CA PRO A 43 3.95 -15.82 -16.81
C PRO A 43 3.54 -17.02 -17.67
N ALA A 44 4.52 -17.86 -18.03
CA ALA A 44 4.23 -19.21 -18.48
C ALA A 44 3.70 -19.97 -17.27
N VAL A 45 2.37 -20.15 -17.20
CA VAL A 45 1.74 -20.97 -16.16
C VAL A 45 1.79 -22.41 -16.65
N ASP A 46 2.54 -23.26 -15.97
CA ASP A 46 2.48 -24.70 -16.22
C ASP A 46 1.12 -25.22 -15.75
N LEU A 47 0.32 -25.73 -16.69
CA LEU A 47 -1.02 -26.26 -16.43
C LEU A 47 -1.00 -27.56 -15.60
N GLN A 48 0.17 -28.20 -15.44
CA GLN A 48 0.35 -29.39 -14.59
C GLN A 48 0.81 -29.07 -13.16
N GLU A 49 1.27 -27.85 -12.89
CA GLU A 49 1.44 -27.38 -11.51
C GLU A 49 0.06 -27.24 -10.89
N PRO A 50 -0.13 -27.64 -9.61
CA PRO A 50 -1.45 -27.92 -9.09
C PRO A 50 -2.37 -26.73 -9.33
N GLY A 51 -3.48 -26.93 -10.06
CA GLY A 51 -4.80 -26.26 -10.11
C GLY A 51 -5.00 -24.73 -10.16
N ALA A 52 -6.25 -24.31 -9.91
CA ALA A 52 -6.70 -22.93 -9.66
C ALA A 52 -6.15 -22.35 -8.34
N THR A 53 -4.83 -22.39 -8.19
CA THR A 53 -4.12 -22.54 -6.92
C THR A 53 -3.35 -21.33 -6.49
N LYS A 54 -2.99 -21.36 -5.23
CA LYS A 54 -2.06 -20.51 -4.50
C LYS A 54 -0.65 -20.36 -5.13
N TRP A 55 -0.46 -20.65 -6.41
CA TRP A 55 0.82 -20.53 -7.11
C TRP A 55 1.45 -19.15 -6.93
N GLY A 56 2.68 -19.11 -6.42
CA GLY A 56 3.41 -17.89 -6.11
C GLY A 56 2.67 -16.91 -5.22
N TRP A 57 1.63 -17.34 -4.47
CA TRP A 57 0.73 -16.43 -3.76
C TRP A 57 1.45 -15.51 -2.78
N PRO A 58 2.35 -16.00 -1.89
CA PRO A 58 3.09 -15.11 -0.99
C PRO A 58 3.91 -14.09 -1.77
N ALA A 59 4.65 -14.54 -2.79
CA ALA A 59 5.52 -13.69 -3.59
C ALA A 59 4.73 -12.62 -4.36
N TRP A 60 3.67 -13.02 -5.06
CA TRP A 60 2.80 -12.08 -5.78
C TRP A 60 2.13 -11.09 -4.85
N ASN A 61 1.65 -11.49 -3.67
CA ASN A 61 1.02 -10.54 -2.75
C ASN A 61 2.03 -9.55 -2.16
N HIS A 62 3.30 -9.93 -1.96
CA HIS A 62 4.37 -8.98 -1.63
C HIS A 62 4.73 -8.05 -2.80
N VAL A 63 4.83 -8.57 -4.03
CA VAL A 63 5.03 -7.74 -5.24
C VAL A 63 3.88 -6.74 -5.38
N MET A 64 2.63 -7.20 -5.35
CA MET A 64 1.45 -6.35 -5.47
C MET A 64 1.38 -5.30 -4.35
N SER A 65 1.78 -5.65 -3.13
CA SER A 65 1.90 -4.70 -2.01
C SER A 65 2.85 -3.54 -2.34
N LEU A 66 4.00 -3.85 -2.95
CA LEU A 66 4.95 -2.83 -3.41
C LEU A 66 4.39 -2.00 -4.55
N LEU A 67 3.75 -2.63 -5.54
CA LEU A 67 3.15 -1.90 -6.67
C LEU A 67 2.06 -0.94 -6.21
N ILE A 68 1.14 -1.41 -5.36
CA ILE A 68 0.09 -0.60 -4.72
C ILE A 68 0.71 0.59 -3.98
N ALA A 69 1.64 0.31 -3.05
CA ALA A 69 2.18 1.34 -2.17
C ALA A 69 3.08 2.36 -2.90
N THR A 70 3.56 2.01 -4.10
CA THR A 70 4.37 2.89 -4.96
C THR A 70 3.58 3.45 -6.15
N GLN A 71 2.25 3.38 -6.14
CA GLN A 71 1.38 3.94 -7.18
C GLN A 71 1.66 3.40 -8.59
N SER A 72 2.16 2.16 -8.69
CA SER A 72 2.44 1.52 -9.98
C SER A 72 1.25 0.68 -10.44
N HIS A 73 0.93 0.71 -11.73
CA HIS A 73 -0.09 -0.13 -12.35
C HIS A 73 0.57 -1.37 -12.95
N LEU A 74 0.06 -2.57 -12.64
CA LEU A 74 0.47 -3.79 -13.33
C LEU A 74 -0.44 -4.04 -14.53
N ALA A 75 0.15 -4.15 -15.72
CA ALA A 75 -0.44 -4.68 -16.93
C ALA A 75 0.20 -6.03 -17.25
N SER A 76 -0.54 -7.11 -17.04
CA SER A 76 -0.04 -8.49 -17.13
C SER A 76 -1.16 -9.44 -17.54
N SER A 77 -0.83 -10.61 -18.07
CA SER A 77 -1.79 -11.69 -18.20
C SER A 77 -2.32 -12.10 -16.81
N PHE A 78 -3.54 -12.64 -16.78
CA PHE A 78 -4.17 -12.98 -15.51
C PHE A 78 -3.53 -14.23 -14.90
N VAL A 79 -2.99 -14.11 -13.68
CA VAL A 79 -2.77 -15.25 -12.77
C VAL A 79 -3.62 -15.07 -11.51
N PRO A 80 -4.14 -16.17 -10.90
CA PRO A 80 -5.04 -16.09 -9.74
C PRO A 80 -4.50 -15.21 -8.60
N SER A 81 -3.20 -15.28 -8.30
CA SER A 81 -2.53 -14.53 -7.24
C SER A 81 -2.48 -13.01 -7.48
N HIS A 82 -2.73 -12.52 -8.70
CA HIS A 82 -2.89 -11.07 -8.96
C HIS A 82 -4.23 -10.52 -8.47
N ARG A 83 -5.27 -11.37 -8.43
CA ARG A 83 -6.66 -10.95 -8.23
C ARG A 83 -6.86 -10.07 -6.98
N PRO A 84 -6.32 -10.40 -5.80
CA PRO A 84 -6.52 -9.57 -4.60
C PRO A 84 -5.98 -8.15 -4.78
N GLY A 85 -4.75 -8.03 -5.29
CA GLY A 85 -4.13 -6.74 -5.52
C GLY A 85 -4.81 -5.93 -6.63
N MET A 86 -5.21 -6.58 -7.73
CA MET A 86 -5.90 -5.91 -8.84
C MET A 86 -7.29 -5.39 -8.45
N GLN A 87 -8.07 -6.19 -7.70
CA GLN A 87 -9.35 -5.74 -7.15
C GLN A 87 -9.16 -4.58 -6.16
N PHE A 88 -8.16 -4.68 -5.28
CA PHE A 88 -7.81 -3.61 -4.35
C PHE A 88 -7.50 -2.30 -5.08
N MET A 89 -6.62 -2.36 -6.07
CA MET A 89 -6.24 -1.20 -6.86
C MET A 89 -7.41 -0.57 -7.61
N THR A 90 -8.30 -1.41 -8.14
CA THR A 90 -9.52 -0.93 -8.83
C THR A 90 -10.45 -0.22 -7.85
N ARG A 91 -10.79 -0.87 -6.72
CA ARG A 91 -11.70 -0.34 -5.70
C ARG A 91 -11.21 0.97 -5.10
N TYR A 92 -9.91 1.05 -4.80
CA TYR A 92 -9.29 2.17 -4.10
C TYR A 92 -8.41 3.03 -5.00
N SER A 93 -8.63 3.00 -6.32
CA SER A 93 -7.89 3.79 -7.31
C SER A 93 -7.81 5.28 -6.95
N ARG A 94 -8.87 5.83 -6.33
CA ARG A 94 -8.90 7.21 -5.81
C ARG A 94 -7.83 7.51 -4.76
N PHE A 95 -7.38 6.52 -4.00
CA PHE A 95 -6.36 6.66 -2.95
C PHE A 95 -4.97 6.17 -3.38
N ILE A 96 -4.85 5.65 -4.62
CA ILE A 96 -3.60 5.12 -5.14
C ILE A 96 -3.10 5.98 -6.31
N TRP A 97 -3.98 6.34 -7.25
CA TRP A 97 -3.59 6.94 -8.53
C TRP A 97 -4.25 8.28 -8.86
N ALA A 98 -5.09 8.82 -7.97
CA ALA A 98 -5.68 10.14 -8.21
C ALA A 98 -4.57 11.19 -8.38
N ARG A 99 -4.72 12.05 -9.41
CA ARG A 99 -3.68 13.01 -9.84
C ARG A 99 -3.32 14.04 -8.78
N ASP A 100 -4.17 14.23 -7.78
CA ASP A 100 -4.02 15.15 -6.67
C ASP A 100 -3.36 14.52 -5.42
N ILE A 101 -3.01 13.23 -5.47
CA ILE A 101 -2.22 12.57 -4.42
C ILE A 101 -0.76 13.01 -4.52
N ARG A 102 -0.19 13.44 -3.40
CA ARG A 102 1.20 13.85 -3.28
C ARG A 102 1.92 13.04 -2.21
N ALA A 103 3.10 12.53 -2.53
CA ALA A 103 3.96 11.86 -1.57
C ALA A 103 4.43 12.87 -0.52
N VAL A 104 4.34 12.48 0.76
CA VAL A 104 4.91 13.26 1.87
C VAL A 104 6.42 12.98 1.90
N PRO A 105 7.28 14.01 2.00
CA PRO A 105 8.71 13.80 2.13
C PRO A 105 9.05 12.86 3.29
N ALA A 106 9.99 11.94 3.09
CA ALA A 106 10.29 10.88 4.06
C ALA A 106 10.69 11.42 5.44
N GLN A 107 11.39 12.55 5.48
CA GLN A 107 11.75 13.25 6.70
C GLN A 107 10.51 13.75 7.45
N MET A 108 9.57 14.39 6.75
CA MET A 108 8.30 14.84 7.34
C MET A 108 7.42 13.68 7.78
N ALA A 109 7.40 12.58 7.02
CA ALA A 109 6.71 11.37 7.42
C ALA A 109 7.31 10.80 8.72
N GLY A 110 8.64 10.74 8.84
CA GLY A 110 9.33 10.28 10.05
C GLY A 110 9.17 11.18 11.28
N GLN A 111 8.91 12.48 11.08
CA GLN A 111 8.64 13.43 12.17
C GLN A 111 7.18 13.38 12.64
N ASN A 112 6.25 13.20 11.71
CA ASN A 112 4.81 13.31 12.00
C ASN A 112 4.11 11.98 12.24
N VAL A 113 4.68 10.87 11.77
CA VAL A 113 4.11 9.53 11.91
C VAL A 113 5.08 8.64 12.68
N GLN A 114 4.54 7.93 13.65
CA GLN A 114 5.23 6.88 14.40
C GLN A 114 4.49 5.56 14.17
N VAL A 115 5.23 4.51 13.83
CA VAL A 115 4.69 3.16 13.68
C VAL A 115 5.32 2.27 14.74
N LYS A 116 4.50 1.70 15.62
CA LYS A 116 4.89 0.68 16.59
C LYS A 116 4.42 -0.66 16.06
N SER A 117 5.33 -1.61 15.92
CA SER A 117 5.08 -2.94 15.34
C SER A 117 6.05 -3.95 15.94
N GLY A 118 5.67 -5.24 15.97
CA GLY A 118 6.55 -6.33 16.39
C GLY A 118 7.64 -6.68 15.38
N GLU A 119 7.57 -6.12 14.17
CA GLU A 119 8.55 -6.27 13.10
C GLU A 119 8.72 -4.94 12.34
N GLU A 120 9.82 -4.82 11.60
CA GLU A 120 10.07 -3.67 10.73
C GLU A 120 9.12 -3.65 9.52
N LEU A 121 8.61 -2.47 9.19
CA LEU A 121 7.72 -2.24 8.06
C LEU A 121 8.29 -1.17 7.14
N TRP A 122 8.10 -1.34 5.83
CA TRP A 122 8.32 -0.26 4.87
C TRP A 122 7.11 0.67 4.86
N TRP A 123 7.32 1.94 5.26
CA TRP A 123 6.25 2.95 5.29
C TRP A 123 6.75 4.39 5.11
N LYS A 124 7.98 4.72 5.54
CA LYS A 124 8.50 6.11 5.58
C LYS A 124 8.43 6.87 4.25
N ARG A 125 8.52 6.15 3.11
CA ARG A 125 8.41 6.71 1.75
C ARG A 125 7.07 6.42 1.07
N LEU A 126 6.11 5.89 1.83
CA LEU A 126 4.80 5.40 1.39
C LEU A 126 3.65 6.09 2.15
N VAL A 127 3.91 7.33 2.59
CA VAL A 127 2.91 8.24 3.15
C VAL A 127 2.56 9.26 2.08
N TYR A 128 1.27 9.47 1.86
CA TYR A 128 0.74 10.38 0.88
C TYR A 128 -0.32 11.28 1.49
N GLN A 129 -0.60 12.38 0.82
CA GLN A 129 -1.67 13.28 1.16
C GLN A 129 -2.43 13.73 -0.07
N ARG A 130 -3.71 14.04 0.12
CA ARG A 130 -4.61 14.53 -0.91
C ARG A 130 -5.49 15.62 -0.33
N LYS A 131 -5.61 16.77 -0.99
CA LYS A 131 -6.52 17.82 -0.55
C LYS A 131 -7.98 17.37 -0.72
N THR A 132 -8.82 17.74 0.23
CA THR A 132 -10.29 17.61 0.13
C THR A 132 -10.91 19.00 0.22
N ALA A 133 -12.21 19.10 -0.04
CA ALA A 133 -12.91 20.39 0.04
C ALA A 133 -12.84 21.03 1.44
N SER A 134 -12.72 20.21 2.50
CA SER A 134 -12.77 20.64 3.90
C SER A 134 -11.45 20.39 4.67
N GLY A 135 -10.41 19.90 4.02
CA GLY A 135 -9.13 19.56 4.66
C GLY A 135 -8.26 18.66 3.78
N ARG A 136 -7.91 17.47 4.29
CA ARG A 136 -7.08 16.50 3.55
C ARG A 136 -7.33 15.06 3.97
N ASP A 137 -7.04 14.15 3.05
CA ASP A 137 -6.83 12.73 3.35
C ASP A 137 -5.32 12.51 3.54
N VAL A 138 -4.93 11.79 4.60
CA VAL A 138 -3.59 11.22 4.78
C VAL A 138 -3.68 9.73 4.53
N ILE A 139 -2.86 9.23 3.59
CA ILE A 139 -2.87 7.85 3.13
C ILE A 139 -1.54 7.22 3.54
N ILE A 140 -1.57 6.20 4.39
CA ILE A 140 -0.37 5.54 4.93
C ILE A 140 -0.38 4.09 4.48
N HIS A 141 0.59 3.69 3.67
CA HIS A 141 0.79 2.28 3.35
C HIS A 141 1.79 1.67 4.33
N LEU A 142 1.40 0.57 4.95
CA LEU A 142 2.27 -0.28 5.75
C LEU A 142 2.53 -1.56 4.96
N VAL A 143 3.78 -1.76 4.53
CA VAL A 143 4.19 -2.95 3.76
C VAL A 143 5.14 -3.78 4.61
N ARG A 144 4.80 -5.07 4.78
CA ARG A 144 5.68 -6.02 5.46
C ARG A 144 6.87 -6.35 4.58
N ILE A 145 8.05 -6.38 5.19
CA ILE A 145 9.29 -6.79 4.53
C ILE A 145 9.19 -8.31 4.30
N PRO A 146 9.31 -8.80 3.06
CA PRO A 146 9.30 -10.23 2.80
C PRO A 146 10.44 -10.93 3.57
N PRO A 147 10.21 -12.14 4.13
CA PRO A 147 11.23 -12.89 4.85
C PRO A 147 12.36 -13.38 3.94
N THR A 148 12.07 -13.53 2.64
CA THR A 148 13.06 -13.85 1.61
C THR A 148 13.55 -12.57 0.90
N PRO A 149 14.84 -12.48 0.54
CA PRO A 149 15.37 -11.28 -0.11
C PRO A 149 14.88 -11.11 -1.55
N LYS A 150 14.62 -12.22 -2.25
CA LYS A 150 14.24 -12.26 -3.66
C LYS A 150 12.82 -12.76 -3.86
N VAL A 151 12.18 -12.34 -4.94
CA VAL A 151 10.92 -12.91 -5.38
C VAL A 151 11.14 -14.36 -5.79
N ASP A 152 10.41 -15.27 -5.15
CA ASP A 152 10.45 -16.70 -5.42
C ASP A 152 9.02 -17.22 -5.53
N TYR A 153 8.60 -17.63 -6.72
CA TYR A 153 7.23 -18.13 -6.93
C TYR A 153 7.02 -19.56 -6.42
N ALA A 154 8.08 -20.29 -6.09
CA ALA A 154 7.98 -21.58 -5.41
C ALA A 154 7.74 -21.42 -3.89
N TRP A 155 7.87 -20.20 -3.35
CA TRP A 155 7.61 -19.93 -1.94
C TRP A 155 6.13 -20.11 -1.60
N ALA A 156 5.84 -21.11 -0.74
CA ALA A 156 4.47 -21.50 -0.38
C ALA A 156 4.00 -20.98 0.99
N ASP A 157 4.93 -20.69 1.90
CA ASP A 157 4.61 -20.31 3.28
C ASP A 157 4.08 -18.88 3.37
N GLU A 158 2.81 -18.73 3.74
CA GLU A 158 2.25 -17.42 3.96
C GLU A 158 2.70 -16.84 5.30
N PRO A 159 3.05 -15.56 5.37
CA PRO A 159 3.39 -14.93 6.63
C PRO A 159 2.14 -14.89 7.52
N SER A 160 2.31 -15.16 8.81
CA SER A 160 1.24 -15.10 9.80
C SER A 160 0.65 -13.68 9.88
N LEU A 161 -0.58 -13.54 10.38
CA LEU A 161 -1.19 -12.23 10.59
C LEU A 161 -0.36 -11.39 11.55
N LEU A 162 0.15 -10.25 11.09
CA LEU A 162 0.80 -9.28 11.95
C LEU A 162 -0.26 -8.57 12.80
N LYS A 163 -0.10 -8.62 14.13
CA LYS A 163 -1.03 -8.05 15.12
C LYS A 163 -0.34 -6.97 15.96
N GLY A 164 -1.13 -6.15 16.64
CA GLY A 164 -0.60 -5.18 17.61
C GLY A 164 0.14 -3.99 16.98
N VAL A 165 -0.07 -3.74 15.68
CA VAL A 165 0.49 -2.57 15.01
C VAL A 165 -0.29 -1.33 15.42
N GLU A 166 0.41 -0.28 15.80
CA GLU A 166 -0.15 1.02 16.16
C GLU A 166 0.51 2.11 15.33
N VAL A 167 -0.30 3.00 14.76
CA VAL A 167 0.17 4.19 14.06
C VAL A 167 -0.28 5.41 14.84
N THR A 168 0.67 6.22 15.24
CA THR A 168 0.43 7.52 15.87
C THR A 168 0.85 8.63 14.91
N MET A 169 -0.03 9.61 14.69
CA MET A 169 0.25 10.76 13.85
C MET A 169 0.02 12.06 14.62
N ASN A 170 0.91 13.03 14.43
CA ASN A 170 0.71 14.40 14.87
C ASN A 170 0.05 15.23 13.76
N ALA A 171 -1.11 15.83 14.05
CA ALA A 171 -1.93 16.62 13.14
C ALA A 171 -2.38 17.92 13.84
N PRO A 172 -1.47 18.89 14.06
CA PRO A 172 -1.81 20.15 14.73
C PRO A 172 -2.76 20.98 13.88
N GLY A 173 -3.78 21.57 14.52
CA GLY A 173 -4.77 22.41 13.82
C GLY A 173 -5.75 21.65 12.92
N GLU A 174 -5.76 20.33 13.01
CA GLU A 174 -6.65 19.47 12.22
C GLU A 174 -7.50 18.58 13.13
N ARG A 175 -8.76 18.35 12.71
CA ARG A 175 -9.67 17.42 13.38
C ARG A 175 -9.81 16.17 12.52
N LEU A 176 -9.57 15.00 13.12
CA LEU A 176 -9.89 13.74 12.46
C LEU A 176 -11.41 13.59 12.35
N SER A 177 -11.90 13.33 11.14
CA SER A 177 -13.32 13.12 10.83
C SER A 177 -13.66 11.67 10.50
N ALA A 178 -12.73 10.93 9.89
CA ALA A 178 -12.90 9.52 9.57
C ALA A 178 -11.54 8.83 9.50
N ALA A 179 -11.52 7.53 9.78
CA ALA A 179 -10.32 6.71 9.68
C ALA A 179 -10.70 5.31 9.21
N GLN A 180 -10.02 4.81 8.18
CA GLN A 180 -10.30 3.50 7.59
C GLN A 180 -9.02 2.73 7.34
N SER A 181 -9.05 1.42 7.55
CA SER A 181 -8.02 0.50 7.06
C SER A 181 -8.57 -0.31 5.89
N CYS A 182 -7.77 -0.44 4.84
CA CYS A 182 -8.10 -1.17 3.63
C CYS A 182 -6.96 -2.15 3.34
N ARG A 183 -7.28 -3.42 3.03
CA ARG A 183 -6.30 -4.38 2.49
C ARG A 183 -6.92 -5.29 1.44
N ALA A 184 -6.06 -5.89 0.63
CA ALA A 184 -6.45 -7.03 -0.19
C ALA A 184 -6.86 -8.21 0.71
N TYR A 185 -7.74 -9.07 0.20
CA TYR A 185 -8.17 -10.28 0.91
C TYR A 185 -7.03 -11.32 0.98
N HIS A 186 -7.08 -12.15 2.00
CA HIS A 186 -6.21 -13.32 2.17
C HIS A 186 -6.85 -14.55 1.51
N TYR A 187 -6.06 -15.59 1.23
CA TYR A 187 -6.49 -16.72 0.42
C TYR A 187 -7.75 -17.41 0.96
N GLU A 188 -7.85 -17.47 2.29
CA GLU A 188 -8.92 -18.06 3.08
C GLU A 188 -10.19 -17.18 3.19
N GLU A 189 -10.13 -15.93 2.77
CA GLU A 189 -11.23 -14.96 2.91
C GLU A 189 -12.13 -14.92 1.66
N PRO A 190 -13.36 -14.40 1.79
CA PRO A 190 -14.17 -14.07 0.62
C PRO A 190 -13.39 -13.18 -0.37
N GLN A 191 -13.53 -13.45 -1.67
CA GLN A 191 -12.78 -12.79 -2.74
C GLN A 191 -13.26 -11.35 -3.02
N GLN A 192 -13.17 -10.50 -2.01
CA GLN A 192 -13.57 -9.10 -1.99
C GLN A 192 -12.60 -8.33 -1.10
N VAL A 193 -12.35 -7.07 -1.45
CA VAL A 193 -11.49 -6.20 -0.64
C VAL A 193 -11.98 -6.09 0.81
N VAL A 194 -11.04 -6.00 1.76
CA VAL A 194 -11.37 -5.84 3.19
C VAL A 194 -11.23 -4.37 3.56
N GLN A 195 -12.32 -3.79 4.09
CA GLN A 195 -12.37 -2.42 4.60
C GLN A 195 -12.91 -2.44 6.03
N GLN A 196 -12.30 -1.66 6.92
CA GLN A 196 -12.78 -1.51 8.29
C GLN A 196 -12.67 -0.05 8.72
N ASP A 197 -13.75 0.49 9.27
CA ASP A 197 -13.73 1.76 9.98
C ASP A 197 -12.95 1.60 11.28
N MET A 198 -11.98 2.47 11.49
CA MET A 198 -11.15 2.48 12.70
C MET A 198 -11.75 3.43 13.73
N ARG A 199 -11.43 3.19 15.01
CA ARG A 199 -11.81 4.06 16.12
C ARG A 199 -10.55 4.65 16.76
N PRO A 200 -10.02 5.77 16.24
CA PRO A 200 -8.78 6.35 16.73
C PRO A 200 -8.95 6.96 18.12
N LYS A 201 -7.86 6.92 18.90
CA LYS A 201 -7.75 7.70 20.13
C LYS A 201 -7.14 9.05 19.77
N THR A 202 -7.83 10.13 20.10
CA THR A 202 -7.35 11.50 19.87
C THR A 202 -7.02 12.17 21.19
N SER A 203 -5.81 12.73 21.31
CA SER A 203 -5.38 13.52 22.47
C SER A 203 -4.65 14.77 21.97
N GLY A 204 -5.32 15.93 22.03
CA GLY A 204 -4.85 17.15 21.40
C GLY A 204 -4.65 16.97 19.89
N SER A 205 -3.46 17.30 19.39
CA SER A 205 -3.06 17.11 17.99
C SER A 205 -2.68 15.67 17.64
N ARG A 206 -2.63 14.76 18.61
CA ARG A 206 -2.16 13.38 18.41
C ARG A 206 -3.33 12.46 18.11
N VAL A 207 -3.23 11.72 17.01
CA VAL A 207 -4.17 10.68 16.58
C VAL A 207 -3.47 9.34 16.60
N THR A 208 -3.99 8.39 17.36
CA THR A 208 -3.45 7.03 17.46
C THR A 208 -4.47 6.02 16.96
N VAL A 209 -4.06 5.16 16.03
CA VAL A 209 -4.89 4.10 15.44
C VAL A 209 -4.27 2.73 15.70
N SER A 210 -5.08 1.81 16.20
CA SER A 210 -4.75 0.38 16.23
C SER A 210 -5.08 -0.22 14.87
N VAL A 211 -4.07 -0.74 14.18
CA VAL A 211 -4.21 -1.25 12.82
C VAL A 211 -4.74 -2.69 12.87
N PRO A 212 -5.84 -3.01 12.15
CA PRO A 212 -6.33 -4.37 12.06
C PRO A 212 -5.29 -5.34 11.48
N PRO A 213 -5.33 -6.63 11.85
CA PRO A 213 -4.31 -7.58 11.41
C PRO A 213 -4.22 -7.73 9.88
N PHE A 214 -3.00 -7.91 9.38
CA PHE A 214 -2.73 -8.05 7.94
C PHE A 214 -1.49 -8.93 7.67
N ARG A 215 -1.44 -9.58 6.49
CA ARG A 215 -0.33 -10.46 6.09
C ARG A 215 0.75 -9.81 5.23
N TYR A 216 0.42 -8.84 4.37
CA TYR A 216 1.36 -8.30 3.37
C TYR A 216 1.39 -6.78 3.37
N HIS A 217 0.20 -6.18 3.23
CA HIS A 217 0.02 -4.75 3.15
C HIS A 217 -1.32 -4.34 3.74
N THR A 218 -1.35 -3.14 4.32
CA THR A 218 -2.58 -2.42 4.64
C THR A 218 -2.40 -0.93 4.32
N MET A 219 -3.46 -0.31 3.83
CA MET A 219 -3.55 1.12 3.55
C MET A 219 -4.48 1.76 4.57
N LEU A 220 -3.98 2.74 5.31
CA LEU A 220 -4.78 3.56 6.20
C LEU A 220 -5.17 4.84 5.48
N VAL A 221 -6.44 5.23 5.57
CA VAL A 221 -6.93 6.52 5.09
C VAL A 221 -7.48 7.28 6.29
N LEU A 222 -6.79 8.34 6.67
CA LEU A 222 -7.16 9.23 7.77
C LEU A 222 -7.64 10.55 7.18
N ARG A 223 -8.93 10.87 7.34
CA ARG A 223 -9.51 12.11 6.83
C ARG A 223 -9.52 13.18 7.90
N PHE A 224 -8.86 14.27 7.60
CA PHE A 224 -8.79 15.46 8.43
C PHE A 224 -9.62 16.59 7.81
N THR A 225 -10.31 17.31 8.68
CA THR A 225 -10.91 18.61 8.37
C THR A 225 -10.08 19.69 9.04
N ALA A 226 -10.03 20.88 8.44
CA ALA A 226 -9.51 22.05 9.13
C ALA A 226 -10.27 22.19 10.47
N SER A 227 -9.54 22.35 11.57
CA SER A 227 -10.17 22.78 12.81
C SER A 227 -10.71 24.17 12.54
N GLY A 228 -12.04 24.31 12.46
CA GLY A 228 -12.67 25.60 12.26
C GLY A 228 -12.11 26.56 13.30
N ASP A 229 -11.45 27.62 12.83
CA ASP A 229 -11.09 28.74 13.67
C ASP A 229 -12.44 29.24 14.24
N THR A 230 -12.69 29.02 15.53
CA THR A 230 -13.58 29.89 16.31
C THR A 230 -12.92 31.26 16.37
N ARG A 231 -12.91 31.93 15.22
CA ARG A 231 -12.62 33.35 15.06
C ARG A 231 -13.71 33.88 14.15
N ASN A 232 -14.88 34.13 14.74
CA ASN A 232 -15.59 35.39 14.60
C ASN A 232 -16.89 35.42 15.42
N ARG A 233 -16.91 36.42 16.32
CA ARG A 233 -18.03 37.06 17.02
C ARG A 233 -18.48 36.43 18.33
#